data_AF-A0A7X7GRD5-F1
#
_entry.id   AF-A0A7X7GRD5-F1
#
_cell.length_a   1.000
_cell.length_b   1.000
_cell.length_c   1.000
_cell.angle_alpha   90.00
_cell.angle_beta   90.00
_cell.angle_gamma   90.00
#
_symmetry.space_group_name_H-M   'P 1'
#
loop_
_entity.id
_entity.type
_entity.pdbx_description
1 polymer ?
#
loop_
_entity_poly.entity_id
_entity_poly.type
_entity_poly.pdbx_seq_one_letter_code
_entity_poly.pdbx_strand_id
1 'polypeptide(L)'
;MSRVVDLLDERVEAQVERALAEGVHTIKVKVGRSFEEELAALRALRARWGPSTLRLRLDANRSWHPEETPARLEHLVALSPEWVEEPSTVFDTSAAAPIPLALDESLRGVLPDPAWLEARPAVRALVLKPMLLGGISRCLEWGRAAHQAGRAAVLSHLFDGPIALAACAQIACALPPTETDDTTSAESARGLAQGLSLHGGLQAWRSRSGAPSYVQTERIVPPSSLGLGVAFGRRLSVIAAAAEAPERLALVGDEFAVTYAALARGVGRVVAWLRRTGVAPVSGSTARPVSFVAEPRLGPLLLLYACVELGWTVLPLHPRA
;
A
#
# COMPACT_ATOMS: atom_id res chain seq x y z
N MET A 1 0.41 -5.99 -13.76
CA MET A 1 0.54 -6.01 -12.28
C MET A 1 1.66 -6.98 -11.88
N SER A 2 2.13 -6.97 -10.63
CA SER A 2 3.02 -8.01 -10.09
C SER A 2 2.35 -8.85 -9.00
N ARG A 3 2.78 -10.10 -8.83
CA ARG A 3 2.34 -10.99 -7.74
C ARG A 3 3.42 -11.18 -6.69
N VAL A 4 3.04 -11.15 -5.42
CA VAL A 4 3.95 -11.41 -4.30
C VAL A 4 3.93 -12.90 -3.97
N VAL A 5 5.09 -13.50 -3.82
CA VAL A 5 5.25 -14.90 -3.38
C VAL A 5 6.23 -14.96 -2.20
N ASP A 6 6.06 -15.95 -1.33
CA ASP A 6 7.10 -16.34 -0.37
C ASP A 6 8.07 -17.28 -1.09
N LEU A 7 9.35 -16.89 -1.15
CA LEU A 7 10.38 -17.64 -1.86
C LEU A 7 10.67 -19.02 -1.25
N LEU A 8 10.55 -19.12 0.07
CA LEU A 8 10.91 -20.32 0.83
C LEU A 8 9.69 -21.22 1.10
N ASP A 9 8.54 -20.89 0.52
CA ASP A 9 7.40 -21.79 0.46
C ASP A 9 7.72 -22.94 -0.51
N GLU A 10 7.55 -24.18 -0.06
CA GLU A 10 7.75 -25.39 -0.88
C GLU A 10 6.92 -25.38 -2.17
N ARG A 11 5.86 -24.59 -2.22
CA ARG A 11 4.96 -24.44 -3.38
C ARG A 11 5.30 -23.23 -4.25
N VAL A 12 6.41 -22.52 -4.02
CA VAL A 12 6.74 -21.29 -4.75
C VAL A 12 6.73 -21.48 -6.27
N GLU A 13 7.28 -22.58 -6.77
CA GLU A 13 7.31 -22.86 -8.21
C GLU A 13 5.90 -23.03 -8.79
N ALA A 14 5.02 -23.74 -8.09
CA ALA A 14 3.62 -23.89 -8.49
C ALA A 14 2.85 -22.57 -8.41
N GLN A 15 3.19 -21.68 -7.46
CA GLN A 15 2.60 -20.34 -7.37
C GLN A 15 3.05 -19.47 -8.55
N VAL A 16 4.33 -19.52 -8.93
CA VAL A 16 4.88 -18.82 -10.09
C VAL A 16 4.27 -19.35 -11.39
N GLU A 17 4.19 -20.66 -11.56
CA GLU A 17 3.59 -21.30 -12.73
C GLU A 17 2.11 -20.91 -12.90
N ARG A 18 1.35 -20.89 -11.79
CA ARG A 18 -0.02 -20.39 -11.80
C ARG A 18 -0.10 -18.91 -12.15
N ALA A 19 0.80 -18.09 -11.62
CA ALA A 19 0.84 -16.67 -11.93
C ALA A 19 1.07 -16.43 -13.42
N LEU A 20 2.02 -17.16 -14.02
CA LEU A 20 2.32 -17.12 -15.46
C LEU A 20 1.14 -17.60 -16.31
N ALA A 21 0.45 -18.67 -15.90
CA ALA A 21 -0.75 -19.17 -16.57
C ALA A 21 -1.92 -18.16 -16.53
N GLU A 22 -1.95 -17.30 -15.50
CA GLU A 22 -2.89 -16.18 -15.38
C GLU A 22 -2.39 -14.91 -16.09
N GLY A 23 -1.26 -14.97 -16.80
CA GLY A 23 -0.62 -13.87 -17.54
C GLY A 23 0.32 -12.99 -16.70
N VAL A 24 0.40 -13.20 -15.38
CA VAL A 24 1.25 -12.38 -14.51
C VAL A 24 2.73 -12.76 -14.67
N HIS A 25 3.45 -11.98 -15.47
CA HIS A 25 4.88 -12.20 -15.77
C HIS A 25 5.87 -11.57 -14.79
N THR A 26 5.40 -10.78 -13.82
CA THR A 26 6.27 -10.14 -12.82
C THR A 26 5.99 -10.67 -11.42
N ILE A 27 7.00 -11.23 -10.78
CA ILE A 27 6.94 -11.73 -9.40
C ILE A 27 7.79 -10.85 -8.50
N LYS A 28 7.18 -10.38 -7.40
CA LYS A 28 7.90 -9.75 -6.29
C LYS A 28 8.15 -10.78 -5.20
N VAL A 29 9.37 -10.77 -4.71
CA VAL A 29 9.85 -11.69 -3.69
C VAL A 29 10.39 -10.88 -2.52
N LYS A 30 9.98 -11.25 -1.30
CA LYS A 30 10.62 -10.72 -0.09
C LYS A 30 11.90 -11.48 0.19
N VAL A 31 12.97 -10.76 0.44
CA VAL A 31 14.31 -11.30 0.72
C VAL A 31 14.87 -10.72 2.01
N GLY A 32 15.95 -11.32 2.52
CA GLY A 32 16.68 -10.88 3.70
C GLY A 32 16.39 -11.66 4.98
N ARG A 33 15.74 -12.84 4.89
CA ARG A 33 15.72 -13.80 6.00
C ARG A 33 16.99 -14.65 6.01
N SER A 34 17.32 -15.24 4.85
CA SER A 34 18.43 -16.16 4.68
C SER A 34 18.99 -16.00 3.26
N PHE A 35 20.02 -15.15 3.11
CA PHE A 35 20.47 -14.72 1.78
C PHE A 35 20.90 -15.89 0.89
N GLU A 36 21.62 -16.88 1.44
CA GLU A 36 22.11 -18.02 0.64
C GLU A 36 20.98 -18.93 0.16
N GLU A 37 20.00 -19.24 1.03
CA GLU A 37 18.84 -20.04 0.65
C GLU A 37 17.96 -19.32 -0.36
N GLU A 38 17.73 -18.01 -0.15
CA GLU A 38 16.98 -17.17 -1.06
C GLU A 38 17.70 -17.04 -2.41
N LEU A 39 19.03 -16.86 -2.41
CA LEU A 39 19.82 -16.80 -3.64
C LEU A 39 19.77 -18.13 -4.41
N ALA A 40 19.85 -19.26 -3.73
CA ALA A 40 19.70 -20.58 -4.34
C ALA A 40 18.31 -20.77 -4.96
N ALA A 41 17.25 -20.40 -4.24
CA ALA A 41 15.88 -20.46 -4.74
C ALA A 41 15.66 -19.52 -5.94
N LEU A 42 16.18 -18.28 -5.90
CA LEU A 42 16.11 -17.36 -7.03
C LEU A 42 16.86 -17.89 -8.26
N ARG A 43 18.02 -18.53 -8.08
CA ARG A 43 18.75 -19.21 -9.16
C ARG A 43 17.93 -20.33 -9.78
N ALA A 44 17.23 -21.12 -8.96
CA ALA A 44 16.32 -22.17 -9.46
C ALA A 44 15.17 -21.59 -10.30
N LEU A 45 14.49 -20.53 -9.80
CA LEU A 45 13.46 -19.83 -10.57
C LEU A 45 14.03 -19.29 -11.89
N ARG A 46 15.20 -18.65 -11.84
CA ARG A 46 15.83 -18.07 -13.03
C ARG A 46 16.22 -19.15 -14.05
N ALA A 47 16.75 -20.29 -13.61
CA ALA A 47 17.09 -21.42 -14.48
C ALA A 47 15.85 -22.01 -15.17
N ARG A 48 14.70 -22.06 -14.47
CA ARG A 48 13.47 -22.66 -15.00
C ARG A 48 12.74 -21.77 -16.02
N TRP A 49 12.62 -20.46 -15.75
CA TRP A 49 11.81 -19.57 -16.61
C TRP A 49 12.61 -18.55 -17.42
N GLY A 50 13.87 -18.25 -17.05
CA GLY A 50 14.67 -17.23 -17.71
C GLY A 50 14.10 -15.80 -17.54
N PRO A 51 14.89 -14.76 -17.88
CA PRO A 51 14.49 -13.36 -17.68
C PRO A 51 13.40 -12.87 -18.64
N SER A 52 13.27 -13.47 -19.81
CA SER A 52 12.23 -13.11 -20.80
C SER A 52 10.83 -13.56 -20.38
N THR A 53 10.71 -14.66 -19.62
CA THR A 53 9.42 -15.22 -19.20
C THR A 53 9.01 -14.72 -17.81
N LEU A 54 9.98 -14.59 -16.90
CA LEU A 54 9.78 -14.27 -15.49
C LEU A 54 10.59 -13.04 -15.10
N ARG A 55 9.91 -11.92 -14.88
CA ARG A 55 10.53 -10.70 -14.33
C ARG A 55 10.50 -10.77 -12.81
N LEU A 56 11.63 -10.43 -12.18
CA LEU A 56 11.80 -10.50 -10.73
C LEU A 56 11.96 -9.10 -10.15
N ARG A 57 11.25 -8.83 -9.05
CA ARG A 57 11.48 -7.68 -8.17
C ARG A 57 11.81 -8.21 -6.78
N LEU A 58 12.91 -7.75 -6.20
CA LEU A 58 13.35 -8.21 -4.89
C LEU A 58 13.09 -7.10 -3.89
N ASP A 59 12.55 -7.41 -2.73
CA ASP A 59 12.29 -6.45 -1.67
C ASP A 59 12.91 -6.95 -0.38
N ALA A 60 13.97 -6.26 0.03
CA ALA A 60 14.68 -6.57 1.25
C ALA A 60 14.08 -5.84 2.47
N ASN A 61 13.18 -4.87 2.29
CA ASN A 61 12.53 -4.15 3.38
C ASN A 61 13.54 -3.69 4.47
N ARG A 62 14.69 -3.18 4.03
CA ARG A 62 15.83 -2.71 4.84
C ARG A 62 16.50 -3.75 5.73
N SER A 63 16.35 -5.04 5.44
CA SER A 63 16.83 -6.13 6.28
C SER A 63 18.33 -6.41 6.18
N TRP A 64 19.00 -6.03 5.07
CA TRP A 64 20.42 -6.31 4.93
C TRP A 64 21.26 -5.33 5.74
N HIS A 65 22.41 -5.78 6.20
CA HIS A 65 23.38 -4.87 6.80
C HIS A 65 23.96 -3.95 5.70
N PRO A 66 24.17 -2.64 5.97
CA PRO A 66 24.74 -1.72 4.98
C PRO A 66 26.08 -2.19 4.40
N GLU A 67 26.94 -2.78 5.24
CA GLU A 67 28.27 -3.27 4.84
C GLU A 67 28.21 -4.48 3.90
N GLU A 68 27.16 -5.31 4.02
CA GLU A 68 26.98 -6.51 3.19
C GLU A 68 26.26 -6.20 1.87
N THR A 69 25.61 -5.04 1.80
CA THR A 69 24.71 -4.68 0.69
C THR A 69 25.41 -4.70 -0.67
N PRO A 70 26.61 -4.10 -0.86
CA PRO A 70 27.30 -4.16 -2.15
C PRO A 70 27.56 -5.59 -2.61
N ALA A 71 28.09 -6.45 -1.73
CA ALA A 71 28.39 -7.84 -2.07
C ALA A 71 27.13 -8.65 -2.42
N ARG A 72 26.02 -8.42 -1.70
CA ARG A 72 24.73 -9.05 -2.01
C ARG A 72 24.18 -8.62 -3.35
N LEU A 73 24.27 -7.33 -3.69
CA LEU A 73 23.85 -6.84 -5.00
C LEU A 73 24.65 -7.49 -6.13
N GLU A 74 25.97 -7.65 -5.99
CA GLU A 74 26.81 -8.33 -7.00
C GLU A 74 26.36 -9.78 -7.25
N HIS A 75 26.05 -10.54 -6.20
CA HIS A 75 25.58 -11.92 -6.33
C HIS A 75 24.24 -12.06 -7.07
N LEU A 76 23.43 -10.99 -7.08
CA LEU A 76 22.11 -10.97 -7.71
C LEU A 76 22.16 -10.54 -9.19
N VAL A 77 23.30 -10.04 -9.69
CA VAL A 77 23.41 -9.48 -11.07
C VAL A 77 23.01 -10.51 -12.12
N ALA A 78 23.49 -11.75 -11.97
CA ALA A 78 23.18 -12.86 -12.87
C ALA A 78 21.69 -13.25 -12.90
N LEU A 79 20.92 -12.83 -11.91
CA LEU A 79 19.47 -13.04 -11.88
C LEU A 79 18.71 -11.97 -12.65
N SER A 80 19.34 -10.85 -12.99
CA SER A 80 18.74 -9.72 -13.72
C SER A 80 17.35 -9.33 -13.17
N PRO A 81 17.21 -9.01 -11.87
CA PRO A 81 15.96 -8.46 -11.37
C PRO A 81 15.72 -7.07 -11.96
N GLU A 82 14.45 -6.67 -12.11
CA GLU A 82 14.10 -5.31 -12.54
C GLU A 82 14.62 -4.28 -11.54
N TRP A 83 14.60 -4.62 -10.24
CA TRP A 83 15.25 -3.87 -9.17
C TRP A 83 15.34 -4.64 -7.85
N VAL A 84 16.16 -4.11 -6.94
CA VAL A 84 16.14 -4.40 -5.49
C VAL A 84 15.55 -3.21 -4.73
N GLU A 85 14.47 -3.45 -4.00
CA GLU A 85 13.76 -2.48 -3.18
C GLU A 85 14.34 -2.47 -1.76
N GLU A 86 14.74 -1.27 -1.31
CA GLU A 86 15.20 -0.99 0.07
C GLU A 86 16.15 -2.06 0.62
N PRO A 87 17.36 -2.24 0.04
CA PRO A 87 18.27 -3.32 0.44
C PRO A 87 18.61 -3.28 1.94
N SER A 88 18.89 -2.10 2.47
CA SER A 88 19.30 -1.84 3.85
C SER A 88 18.75 -0.51 4.35
N THR A 89 19.02 -0.16 5.61
CA THR A 89 18.66 1.16 6.17
C THR A 89 19.45 2.32 5.57
N VAL A 90 20.65 2.05 5.05
CA VAL A 90 21.57 3.01 4.43
C VAL A 90 22.24 2.33 3.25
N PHE A 91 22.02 2.86 2.05
CA PHE A 91 22.62 2.37 0.82
C PHE A 91 22.89 3.54 -0.13
N ASP A 92 23.96 3.43 -0.91
CA ASP A 92 24.31 4.48 -1.88
C ASP A 92 23.34 4.47 -3.05
N THR A 93 22.78 5.64 -3.34
CA THR A 93 21.90 5.88 -4.48
C THR A 93 22.52 6.87 -5.48
N SER A 94 23.61 7.53 -5.09
CA SER A 94 24.27 8.63 -5.82
C SER A 94 25.20 8.14 -6.93
N ALA A 95 25.71 6.90 -6.83
CA ALA A 95 26.46 6.23 -7.87
C ALA A 95 25.59 5.22 -8.64
N ALA A 96 26.06 4.77 -9.80
CA ALA A 96 25.46 3.63 -10.47
C ALA A 96 25.61 2.37 -9.61
N ALA A 97 24.54 1.61 -9.45
CA ALA A 97 24.54 0.33 -8.77
C ALA A 97 24.61 -0.81 -9.81
N PRO A 98 25.19 -1.98 -9.46
CA PRO A 98 25.24 -3.14 -10.37
C PRO A 98 23.84 -3.67 -10.73
N ILE A 99 22.83 -3.30 -9.94
CA ILE A 99 21.41 -3.61 -10.15
C ILE A 99 20.61 -2.34 -9.87
N PRO A 100 19.54 -2.05 -10.65
CA PRO A 100 18.65 -0.95 -10.34
C PRO A 100 18.02 -1.06 -8.94
N LEU A 101 17.81 0.07 -8.28
CA LEU A 101 17.22 0.15 -6.94
C LEU A 101 15.79 0.69 -6.99
N ALA A 102 15.00 0.34 -5.99
CA ALA A 102 13.70 0.96 -5.73
C ALA A 102 13.61 1.49 -4.30
N LEU A 103 12.88 2.61 -4.14
CA LEU A 103 12.67 3.26 -2.85
C LEU A 103 11.22 3.10 -2.39
N ASP A 104 11.03 2.80 -1.11
CA ASP A 104 9.74 2.74 -0.41
C ASP A 104 9.83 3.54 0.89
N GLU A 105 10.35 2.93 1.98
CA GLU A 105 10.51 3.60 3.26
C GLU A 105 11.37 4.87 3.17
N SER A 106 12.31 4.93 2.23
CA SER A 106 13.23 6.07 2.06
C SER A 106 12.53 7.31 1.50
N LEU A 107 11.29 7.19 1.02
CA LEU A 107 10.47 8.33 0.59
C LEU A 107 9.76 9.01 1.77
N ARG A 108 9.70 8.38 2.96
CA ARG A 108 9.00 8.95 4.11
C ARG A 108 9.69 10.23 4.58
N GLY A 109 8.91 11.29 4.74
CA GLY A 109 9.42 12.60 5.17
C GLY A 109 10.14 13.40 4.07
N VAL A 110 10.33 12.81 2.89
CA VAL A 110 10.93 13.48 1.72
C VAL A 110 9.83 14.13 0.88
N LEU A 111 10.09 15.34 0.38
CA LEU A 111 9.19 16.02 -0.54
C LEU A 111 9.48 15.57 -1.98
N PRO A 112 8.44 15.40 -2.83
CA PRO A 112 8.62 15.10 -4.24
C PRO A 112 9.46 16.15 -4.95
N ASP A 113 10.58 15.74 -5.55
CA ASP A 113 11.49 16.61 -6.29
C ASP A 113 12.20 15.82 -7.39
N PRO A 114 12.03 16.17 -8.69
CA PRO A 114 12.74 15.54 -9.80
C PRO A 114 14.26 15.67 -9.68
N ALA A 115 14.79 16.82 -9.26
CA ALA A 115 16.24 17.04 -9.15
C ALA A 115 16.86 16.14 -8.07
N TRP A 116 16.12 15.90 -6.99
CA TRP A 116 16.51 14.92 -5.97
C TRP A 116 16.60 13.49 -6.54
N LEU A 117 15.72 13.11 -7.47
CA LEU A 117 15.78 11.81 -8.15
C LEU A 117 16.91 11.75 -9.19
N GLU A 118 17.16 12.83 -9.91
CA GLU A 118 18.26 12.92 -10.88
C GLU A 118 19.62 12.71 -10.23
N ALA A 119 19.81 13.26 -9.01
CA ALA A 119 20.99 13.02 -8.18
C ALA A 119 21.13 11.58 -7.68
N ARG A 120 20.20 10.67 -8.04
CA ARG A 120 20.13 9.28 -7.59
C ARG A 120 20.07 8.29 -8.76
N PRO A 121 21.14 8.19 -9.57
CA PRO A 121 21.15 7.41 -10.80
C PRO A 121 20.79 5.93 -10.60
N ALA A 122 21.14 5.31 -9.47
CA ALA A 122 20.79 3.92 -9.17
C ALA A 122 19.28 3.65 -9.04
N VAL A 123 18.47 4.66 -8.71
CA VAL A 123 17.05 4.46 -8.36
C VAL A 123 16.18 4.39 -9.61
N ARG A 124 15.68 3.22 -10.00
CA ARG A 124 14.81 3.06 -11.18
C ARG A 124 13.32 3.17 -10.87
N ALA A 125 12.90 2.90 -9.63
CA ALA A 125 11.49 2.87 -9.25
C ALA A 125 11.21 3.46 -7.86
N LEU A 126 10.03 4.06 -7.71
CA LEU A 126 9.48 4.55 -6.46
C LEU A 126 8.23 3.75 -6.11
N VAL A 127 8.21 3.12 -4.94
CA VAL A 127 7.07 2.41 -4.40
C VAL A 127 6.22 3.38 -3.60
N LEU A 128 5.08 3.75 -4.18
CA LEU A 128 4.20 4.77 -3.63
C LEU A 128 3.12 4.12 -2.78
N LYS A 129 3.12 4.43 -1.48
CA LYS A 129 2.09 3.99 -0.53
C LYS A 129 1.40 5.24 0.04
N PRO A 130 0.15 5.55 -0.36
CA PRO A 130 -0.52 6.80 0.05
C PRO A 130 -0.53 7.02 1.57
N MET A 131 -0.73 5.96 2.33
CA MET A 131 -0.80 5.99 3.79
C MET A 131 0.54 6.40 4.45
N LEU A 132 1.67 6.17 3.79
CA LEU A 132 3.00 6.55 4.29
C LEU A 132 3.45 7.92 3.76
N LEU A 133 2.98 8.29 2.57
CA LEU A 133 3.39 9.51 1.88
C LEU A 133 2.48 10.70 2.22
N GLY A 134 1.41 10.52 2.99
CA GLY A 134 0.52 11.62 3.35
C GLY A 134 -0.63 11.85 2.36
N GLY A 135 -1.02 10.81 1.63
CA GLY A 135 -2.28 10.73 0.90
C GLY A 135 -2.16 10.77 -0.63
N ILE A 136 -3.31 10.90 -1.28
CA ILE A 136 -3.48 10.86 -2.73
C ILE A 136 -2.61 11.92 -3.42
N SER A 137 -2.68 13.18 -2.96
CA SER A 137 -1.98 14.30 -3.60
C SER A 137 -0.46 14.09 -3.64
N ARG A 138 0.15 13.66 -2.52
CA ARG A 138 1.59 13.43 -2.47
C ARG A 138 2.01 12.25 -3.37
N CYS A 139 1.20 11.21 -3.49
CA CYS A 139 1.47 10.14 -4.45
C CYS A 139 1.46 10.64 -5.91
N LEU A 140 0.52 11.51 -6.28
CA LEU A 140 0.47 12.08 -7.63
C LEU A 140 1.67 13.01 -7.90
N GLU A 141 2.10 13.78 -6.90
CA GLU A 141 3.32 14.60 -6.99
C GLU A 141 4.57 13.73 -7.19
N TRP A 142 4.75 12.68 -6.39
CA TRP A 142 5.83 11.72 -6.59
C TRP A 142 5.75 11.02 -7.95
N GLY A 143 4.55 10.67 -8.40
CA GLY A 143 4.31 10.10 -9.73
C GLY A 143 4.82 11.00 -10.86
N ARG A 144 4.51 12.30 -10.77
CA ARG A 144 5.01 13.30 -11.73
C ARG A 144 6.53 13.46 -11.65
N ALA A 145 7.08 13.56 -10.44
CA ALA A 145 8.53 13.70 -10.27
C ALA A 145 9.30 12.48 -10.80
N ALA A 146 8.80 11.27 -10.54
CA ALA A 146 9.35 10.03 -11.09
C ALA A 146 9.33 10.05 -12.61
N HIS A 147 8.17 10.37 -13.22
CA HIS A 147 8.03 10.43 -14.67
C HIS A 147 8.98 11.45 -15.32
N GLN A 148 9.10 12.65 -14.74
CA GLN A 148 10.03 13.69 -15.21
C GLN A 148 11.50 13.23 -15.15
N ALA A 149 11.86 12.45 -14.13
CA ALA A 149 13.20 11.90 -13.97
C ALA A 149 13.40 10.54 -14.69
N GLY A 150 12.47 10.11 -15.55
CA GLY A 150 12.52 8.84 -16.28
C GLY A 150 12.39 7.59 -15.40
N ARG A 151 11.84 7.72 -14.18
CA ARG A 151 11.72 6.65 -13.17
C ARG A 151 10.32 6.07 -13.14
N ALA A 152 10.23 4.84 -12.67
CA ALA A 152 8.97 4.17 -12.47
C ALA A 152 8.27 4.63 -11.18
N ALA A 153 6.96 4.87 -11.26
CA ALA A 153 6.10 5.01 -10.09
C ALA A 153 5.26 3.74 -9.96
N VAL A 154 5.45 3.01 -8.87
CA VAL A 154 4.78 1.74 -8.60
C VAL A 154 3.89 1.91 -7.39
N LEU A 155 2.58 1.85 -7.58
CA LEU A 155 1.67 2.02 -6.46
C LEU A 155 1.49 0.72 -5.66
N SER A 156 1.47 0.84 -4.34
CA SER A 156 1.29 -0.24 -3.37
C SER A 156 0.44 0.21 -2.17
N HIS A 157 0.12 -0.73 -1.26
CA HIS A 157 -0.70 -0.49 -0.07
C HIS A 157 -0.13 -1.23 1.16
N LEU A 158 -0.67 -0.97 2.36
CA LEU A 158 -0.26 -1.62 3.61
C LEU A 158 -1.32 -2.61 4.11
N PHE A 159 -2.07 -3.23 3.19
CA PHE A 159 -3.18 -4.13 3.52
C PHE A 159 -4.35 -3.46 4.28
N ASP A 160 -4.55 -2.16 4.07
CA ASP A 160 -5.48 -1.30 4.83
C ASP A 160 -6.98 -1.45 4.45
N GLY A 161 -7.35 -2.55 3.79
CA GLY A 161 -8.74 -2.87 3.45
C GLY A 161 -9.27 -2.20 2.17
N PRO A 162 -10.60 -2.26 1.94
CA PRO A 162 -11.21 -1.98 0.63
C PRO A 162 -11.17 -0.51 0.23
N ILE A 163 -11.21 0.43 1.19
CA ILE A 163 -11.14 1.87 0.91
C ILE A 163 -9.76 2.24 0.38
N ALA A 164 -8.70 1.79 1.07
CA ALA A 164 -7.34 2.04 0.64
C ALA A 164 -7.03 1.35 -0.69
N LEU A 165 -7.52 0.11 -0.89
CA LEU A 165 -7.41 -0.56 -2.19
C LEU A 165 -8.05 0.26 -3.31
N ALA A 166 -9.26 0.78 -3.10
CA ALA A 166 -9.97 1.59 -4.07
C ALA A 166 -9.22 2.88 -4.41
N ALA A 167 -8.75 3.59 -3.37
CA ALA A 167 -7.94 4.78 -3.55
C ALA A 167 -6.65 4.47 -4.31
N CYS A 168 -5.99 3.35 -3.98
CA CYS A 168 -4.79 2.93 -4.68
C CYS A 168 -5.10 2.61 -6.14
N ALA A 169 -6.13 1.82 -6.43
CA ALA A 169 -6.54 1.51 -7.80
C ALA A 169 -6.75 2.79 -8.64
N GLN A 170 -7.44 3.78 -8.10
CA GLN A 170 -7.67 5.07 -8.76
C GLN A 170 -6.36 5.84 -9.00
N ILE A 171 -5.47 5.93 -7.99
CA ILE A 171 -4.17 6.58 -8.15
C ILE A 171 -3.34 5.87 -9.23
N ALA A 172 -3.30 4.54 -9.23
CA ALA A 172 -2.50 3.77 -10.18
C ALA A 172 -2.92 4.05 -11.63
N CYS A 173 -4.22 4.23 -11.88
CA CYS A 173 -4.75 4.62 -13.18
C CYS A 173 -4.46 6.08 -13.55
N ALA A 174 -4.24 6.95 -12.56
CA ALA A 174 -3.95 8.38 -12.77
C ALA A 174 -2.45 8.69 -12.86
N LEU A 175 -1.57 7.77 -12.46
CA LEU A 175 -0.13 7.94 -12.56
C LEU A 175 0.31 7.99 -14.02
N PRO A 176 1.32 8.81 -14.36
CA PRO A 176 1.92 8.79 -15.69
C PRO A 176 2.43 7.38 -16.02
N PRO A 177 2.37 6.98 -17.29
CA PRO A 177 2.94 5.72 -17.70
C PRO A 177 4.46 5.74 -17.57
N THR A 178 5.03 4.56 -17.29
CA THR A 178 6.47 4.35 -17.42
C THR A 178 6.83 4.15 -18.88
N GLU A 179 7.74 4.97 -19.39
CA GLU A 179 8.46 4.64 -20.61
C GLU A 179 9.46 3.52 -20.27
N THR A 180 9.27 2.36 -20.88
CA THR A 180 10.25 1.27 -20.89
C THR A 180 10.90 1.28 -22.27
N ASP A 181 12.23 1.16 -22.32
CA ASP A 181 13.03 1.23 -23.56
C ASP A 181 12.73 0.12 -24.59
N ASP A 182 11.81 -0.80 -24.31
CA ASP A 182 11.42 -1.88 -25.22
C ASP A 182 10.16 -1.56 -26.02
N THR A 183 10.30 -1.66 -27.34
CA THR A 183 9.30 -1.48 -28.41
C THR A 183 8.18 -2.53 -28.43
N THR A 184 7.91 -3.23 -27.33
CA THR A 184 6.86 -4.26 -27.27
C THR A 184 5.59 -3.74 -26.62
N SER A 185 4.65 -3.33 -27.48
CA SER A 185 3.22 -3.10 -27.23
C SER A 185 2.81 -1.90 -26.37
N ALA A 186 1.68 -1.28 -26.72
CA ALA A 186 1.02 -0.20 -25.99
C ALA A 186 0.57 -0.56 -24.55
N GLU A 187 0.82 -1.79 -24.09
CA GLU A 187 0.54 -2.23 -22.72
C GLU A 187 1.64 -1.83 -21.74
N SER A 188 2.87 -1.62 -22.21
CA SER A 188 4.04 -1.23 -21.42
C SER A 188 4.00 0.23 -20.97
N ALA A 189 3.20 1.06 -21.66
CA ALA A 189 2.97 2.48 -21.36
C ALA A 189 1.83 2.67 -20.34
N ARG A 190 1.81 1.94 -19.22
CA ARG A 190 0.77 2.08 -18.18
C ARG A 190 1.38 2.21 -16.79
N GLY A 191 0.68 2.93 -15.90
CA GLY A 191 1.07 3.05 -14.49
C GLY A 191 1.27 1.67 -13.85
N LEU A 192 2.36 1.50 -13.13
CA LEU A 192 2.70 0.23 -12.50
C LEU A 192 2.02 0.10 -11.13
N ALA A 193 1.54 -1.09 -10.84
CA ALA A 193 0.91 -1.42 -9.57
C ALA A 193 1.38 -2.77 -9.04
N GLN A 194 1.53 -2.82 -7.72
CA GLN A 194 2.13 -3.91 -6.96
C GLN A 194 1.21 -4.31 -5.81
N GLY A 195 0.99 -5.62 -5.62
CA GLY A 195 0.30 -6.12 -4.43
C GLY A 195 -1.21 -5.89 -4.41
N LEU A 196 -1.76 -5.10 -5.35
CA LEU A 196 -3.20 -4.81 -5.45
C LEU A 196 -4.04 -6.01 -5.95
N SER A 197 -3.42 -7.15 -6.27
CA SER A 197 -4.13 -8.38 -6.63
C SER A 197 -4.96 -8.92 -5.46
N LEU A 198 -6.02 -9.66 -5.79
CA LEU A 198 -6.83 -10.38 -4.80
C LEU A 198 -5.98 -11.30 -3.91
N HIS A 199 -6.05 -11.08 -2.59
CA HIS A 199 -5.45 -11.93 -1.58
C HIS A 199 -6.44 -12.17 -0.42
N GLY A 200 -6.17 -13.12 0.48
CA GLY A 200 -7.11 -13.55 1.54
C GLY A 200 -7.66 -12.40 2.39
N GLY A 201 -6.80 -11.46 2.79
CA GLY A 201 -7.21 -10.24 3.50
C GLY A 201 -8.26 -9.40 2.76
N LEU A 202 -8.13 -9.20 1.44
CA LEU A 202 -9.11 -8.46 0.64
C LEU A 202 -10.39 -9.27 0.38
N GLN A 203 -10.28 -10.59 0.22
CA GLN A 203 -11.43 -11.47 0.05
C GLN A 203 -12.35 -11.44 1.28
N ALA A 204 -11.77 -11.40 2.48
CA ALA A 204 -12.52 -11.28 3.73
C ALA A 204 -13.38 -9.99 3.79
N TRP A 205 -12.96 -8.92 3.10
CA TRP A 205 -13.72 -7.67 3.03
C TRP A 205 -14.81 -7.67 1.97
N ARG A 206 -14.65 -8.40 0.85
CA ARG A 206 -15.66 -8.39 -0.23
C ARG A 206 -17.03 -8.86 0.24
N SER A 207 -17.08 -9.92 1.04
CA SER A 207 -18.34 -10.42 1.61
C SER A 207 -19.03 -9.43 2.55
N ARG A 208 -18.26 -8.50 3.15
CA ARG A 208 -18.74 -7.55 4.17
C ARG A 208 -19.05 -6.15 3.62
N SER A 209 -18.40 -5.74 2.53
CA SER A 209 -18.40 -4.35 2.06
C SER A 209 -18.94 -4.17 0.64
N GLY A 210 -19.24 -5.23 -0.11
CA GLY A 210 -19.63 -5.11 -1.51
C GLY A 210 -18.60 -4.38 -2.39
N ALA A 211 -17.37 -4.20 -1.89
CA ALA A 211 -16.33 -3.44 -2.57
C ALA A 211 -16.04 -4.08 -3.93
N PRO A 212 -16.01 -3.28 -5.01
CA PRO A 212 -15.88 -3.83 -6.35
C PRO A 212 -14.53 -4.51 -6.53
N SER A 213 -14.48 -5.45 -7.48
CA SER A 213 -13.22 -6.01 -7.94
C SER A 213 -12.50 -4.95 -8.77
N TYR A 214 -11.64 -4.16 -8.13
CA TYR A 214 -10.74 -3.23 -8.84
C TYR A 214 -9.71 -3.94 -9.71
N VAL A 215 -9.64 -5.26 -9.66
CA VAL A 215 -8.73 -6.08 -10.46
C VAL A 215 -9.55 -7.02 -11.34
N GLN A 216 -9.31 -6.95 -12.64
CA GLN A 216 -9.77 -7.92 -13.63
C GLN A 216 -8.53 -8.46 -14.32
N THR A 217 -8.28 -9.76 -14.16
CA THR A 217 -7.02 -10.42 -14.57
C THR A 217 -5.79 -9.69 -14.03
N GLU A 218 -5.06 -8.97 -14.89
CA GLU A 218 -3.83 -8.22 -14.59
C GLU A 218 -4.01 -6.71 -14.59
N ARG A 219 -5.23 -6.25 -14.84
CA ARG A 219 -5.53 -4.84 -15.01
C ARG A 219 -6.33 -4.32 -13.83
N ILE A 220 -5.95 -3.13 -13.41
CA ILE A 220 -6.77 -2.36 -12.50
C ILE A 220 -7.90 -1.74 -13.31
N VAL A 221 -9.14 -2.02 -12.92
CA VAL A 221 -10.35 -1.47 -13.52
C VAL A 221 -11.06 -0.66 -12.44
N PRO A 222 -10.90 0.67 -12.42
CA PRO A 222 -11.60 1.51 -11.47
C PRO A 222 -13.12 1.47 -11.74
N PRO A 223 -13.95 1.59 -10.70
CA PRO A 223 -15.41 1.62 -10.84
C PRO A 223 -15.83 2.89 -11.57
N SER A 224 -16.93 2.79 -12.33
CA SER A 224 -17.55 3.92 -13.02
C SER A 224 -18.44 4.79 -12.11
N SER A 225 -18.61 4.40 -10.84
CA SER A 225 -19.38 5.15 -9.86
C SER A 225 -18.59 6.35 -9.32
N LEU A 226 -19.31 7.36 -8.83
CA LEU A 226 -18.70 8.55 -8.25
C LEU A 226 -17.88 8.21 -6.99
N GLY A 227 -16.78 8.94 -6.80
CA GLY A 227 -15.88 8.76 -5.66
C GLY A 227 -15.06 7.49 -5.78
N LEU A 228 -14.80 6.84 -4.63
CA LEU A 228 -14.02 5.60 -4.62
C LEU A 228 -14.81 4.38 -5.10
N GLY A 229 -16.15 4.46 -5.23
CA GLY A 229 -16.97 3.31 -5.62
C GLY A 229 -17.06 2.20 -4.58
N VAL A 230 -16.75 2.50 -3.32
CA VAL A 230 -16.95 1.59 -2.17
C VAL A 230 -18.26 1.97 -1.47
N ALA A 231 -19.18 1.02 -1.33
CA ALA A 231 -20.46 1.22 -0.67
C ALA A 231 -20.64 0.24 0.49
N PHE A 232 -20.70 0.74 1.72
CA PHE A 232 -20.96 -0.11 2.88
C PHE A 232 -22.46 -0.29 3.08
N GLY A 233 -22.94 -1.53 2.91
CA GLY A 233 -24.36 -1.89 3.12
C GLY A 233 -24.81 -1.86 4.59
N ARG A 234 -23.88 -1.66 5.53
CA ARG A 234 -24.16 -1.49 6.96
C ARG A 234 -23.32 -0.36 7.51
N ARG A 235 -23.89 0.36 8.47
CA ARG A 235 -23.17 1.41 9.20
C ARG A 235 -22.07 0.77 10.06
N LEU A 236 -20.84 1.28 9.93
CA LEU A 236 -19.72 0.84 10.76
C LEU A 236 -19.96 1.28 12.21
N SER A 237 -19.72 0.37 13.15
CA SER A 237 -19.90 0.61 14.58
C SER A 237 -18.75 0.01 15.38
N VAL A 238 -18.13 0.82 16.23
CA VAL A 238 -17.09 0.40 17.17
C VAL A 238 -17.66 -0.44 18.30
N ILE A 239 -18.93 -0.22 18.67
CA ILE A 239 -19.64 -1.05 19.64
C ILE A 239 -19.86 -2.45 19.05
N ALA A 240 -20.29 -2.55 17.79
CA ALA A 240 -20.43 -3.84 17.11
C ALA A 240 -19.06 -4.54 16.94
N ALA A 241 -18.02 -3.80 16.57
CA ALA A 241 -16.67 -4.34 16.45
C ALA A 241 -16.13 -4.87 17.80
N ALA A 242 -16.43 -4.19 18.91
CA ALA A 242 -16.05 -4.64 20.24
C ALA A 242 -16.76 -5.91 20.69
N ALA A 243 -17.96 -6.21 20.17
CA ALA A 243 -18.63 -7.48 20.42
C ALA A 243 -17.94 -8.64 19.66
N GLU A 244 -17.36 -8.39 18.48
CA GLU A 244 -16.65 -9.41 17.69
C GLU A 244 -15.23 -9.67 18.22
N ALA A 245 -14.51 -8.62 18.64
CA ALA A 245 -13.10 -8.74 19.03
C ALA A 245 -12.72 -7.79 20.19
N PRO A 246 -13.25 -8.01 21.40
CA PRO A 246 -13.14 -7.06 22.52
C PRO A 246 -11.70 -6.73 22.94
N GLU A 247 -10.82 -7.73 22.94
CA GLU A 247 -9.44 -7.60 23.45
C GLU A 247 -8.43 -7.14 22.38
N ARG A 248 -8.83 -7.05 21.11
CA ARG A 248 -7.92 -6.54 20.06
C ARG A 248 -7.68 -5.05 20.25
N LEU A 249 -6.45 -4.60 20.00
CA LEU A 249 -6.12 -3.18 19.93
C LEU A 249 -6.93 -2.54 18.80
N ALA A 250 -7.61 -1.44 19.13
CA ALA A 250 -8.44 -0.67 18.20
C ALA A 250 -7.74 0.63 17.78
N LEU A 251 -7.14 1.34 18.73
CA LEU A 251 -6.36 2.54 18.46
C LEU A 251 -5.05 2.47 19.24
N VAL A 252 -3.99 2.89 18.57
CA VAL A 252 -2.65 3.05 19.14
C VAL A 252 -2.15 4.42 18.72
N GLY A 253 -1.75 5.22 19.69
CA GLY A 253 -1.04 6.47 19.52
C GLY A 253 0.14 6.52 20.49
N ASP A 254 0.94 7.58 20.43
CA ASP A 254 2.19 7.68 21.20
C ASP A 254 1.97 7.55 22.71
N GLU A 255 0.83 8.05 23.22
CA GLU A 255 0.50 8.08 24.65
C GLU A 255 -0.64 7.12 25.05
N PHE A 256 -1.20 6.36 24.11
CA PHE A 256 -2.32 5.49 24.41
C PHE A 256 -2.38 4.24 23.52
N ALA A 257 -2.80 3.13 24.11
CA ALA A 257 -3.22 1.94 23.40
C ALA A 257 -4.56 1.50 24.00
N VAL A 258 -5.62 1.43 23.18
CA VAL A 258 -6.96 1.08 23.65
C VAL A 258 -7.49 -0.12 22.87
N THR A 259 -8.03 -1.09 23.60
CA THR A 259 -8.75 -2.22 22.99
C THR A 259 -10.10 -1.79 22.46
N TYR A 260 -10.72 -2.60 21.59
CA TYR A 260 -12.08 -2.33 21.13
C TYR A 260 -13.08 -2.23 22.29
N ALA A 261 -12.96 -3.10 23.31
CA ALA A 261 -13.83 -3.02 24.48
C ALA A 261 -13.65 -1.71 25.26
N ALA A 262 -12.40 -1.27 25.47
CA ALA A 262 -12.12 0.01 26.14
C ALA A 262 -12.63 1.21 25.31
N LEU A 263 -12.41 1.17 24.00
CA LEU A 263 -12.87 2.18 23.06
C LEU A 263 -14.41 2.27 23.05
N ALA A 264 -15.11 1.14 22.93
CA ALA A 264 -16.58 1.10 22.96
C ALA A 264 -17.15 1.63 24.29
N ARG A 265 -16.53 1.30 25.44
CA ARG A 265 -16.91 1.91 26.73
C ARG A 265 -16.72 3.42 26.74
N GLY A 266 -15.58 3.90 26.23
CA GLY A 266 -15.30 5.34 26.12
C GLY A 266 -16.31 6.07 25.24
N VAL A 267 -16.55 5.53 24.05
CA VAL A 267 -17.53 6.06 23.09
C VAL A 267 -18.94 6.05 23.66
N GLY A 268 -19.34 4.97 24.35
CA GLY A 268 -20.63 4.89 25.03
C GLY A 268 -20.84 5.99 26.08
N ARG A 269 -19.79 6.33 26.86
CA ARG A 269 -19.86 7.45 27.81
C ARG A 269 -20.03 8.80 27.10
N VAL A 270 -19.33 9.03 25.99
CA VAL A 270 -19.45 10.27 25.20
C VAL A 270 -20.83 10.37 24.55
N VAL A 271 -21.35 9.27 23.98
CA VAL A 271 -22.72 9.21 23.44
C VAL A 271 -23.75 9.54 24.52
N ALA A 272 -23.61 8.98 25.72
CA ALA A 272 -24.51 9.28 26.85
C ALA A 272 -24.41 10.73 27.33
N TRP A 273 -23.21 11.33 27.30
CA TRP A 273 -23.02 12.75 27.59
C TRP A 273 -23.68 13.65 26.54
N LEU A 274 -23.44 13.40 25.25
CA LEU A 274 -24.07 14.13 24.14
C LEU A 274 -25.60 14.08 24.21
N ARG A 275 -26.19 12.91 24.47
CA ARG A 275 -27.64 12.78 24.61
C ARG A 275 -28.20 13.63 25.76
N ARG A 276 -27.49 13.71 26.89
CA ARG A 276 -27.88 14.56 28.03
C ARG A 276 -27.80 16.06 27.72
N THR A 277 -26.94 16.47 26.78
CA THR A 277 -26.85 17.87 26.32
C THR A 277 -27.84 18.20 25.19
N GLY A 278 -28.77 17.29 24.89
CA GLY A 278 -29.81 17.50 23.86
C GLY A 278 -29.39 17.08 22.45
N VAL A 279 -28.23 16.43 22.29
CA VAL A 279 -27.75 15.96 20.99
C VAL A 279 -28.45 14.65 20.60
N ALA A 280 -29.23 14.69 19.52
CA ALA A 280 -29.98 13.54 19.03
C ALA A 280 -29.20 12.72 17.98
N PRO A 281 -29.44 11.41 17.89
CA PRO A 281 -29.03 10.62 16.74
C PRO A 281 -29.64 11.18 15.45
N VAL A 282 -28.88 11.13 14.36
CA VAL A 282 -29.38 11.51 13.03
C VAL A 282 -29.71 10.25 12.24
N SER A 283 -30.88 10.25 11.62
CA SER A 283 -31.22 9.32 10.54
C SER A 283 -31.41 10.11 9.24
N GLY A 284 -30.79 9.63 8.15
CA GLY A 284 -30.90 10.26 6.82
C GLY A 284 -29.82 11.30 6.49
N SER A 285 -29.81 11.76 5.24
CA SER A 285 -28.72 12.54 4.63
C SER A 285 -28.84 14.06 4.77
N THR A 286 -29.79 14.58 5.56
CA THR A 286 -30.14 16.01 5.62
C THR A 286 -29.47 16.77 6.77
N ALA A 287 -28.82 16.08 7.72
CA ALA A 287 -28.10 16.76 8.80
C ALA A 287 -26.81 17.41 8.29
N ARG A 288 -26.53 18.61 8.78
CA ARG A 288 -25.26 19.29 8.51
C ARG A 288 -24.09 18.44 9.03
N PRO A 289 -23.02 18.27 8.23
CA PRO A 289 -21.87 17.52 8.67
C PRO A 289 -21.17 18.22 9.84
N VAL A 290 -20.61 17.43 10.74
CA VAL A 290 -19.74 17.93 11.80
C VAL A 290 -18.33 17.99 11.28
N SER A 291 -17.76 19.18 11.26
CA SER A 291 -16.36 19.36 10.89
C SER A 291 -15.46 19.01 12.08
N PHE A 292 -14.37 18.30 11.82
CA PHE A 292 -13.50 17.79 12.87
C PHE A 292 -12.03 17.93 12.47
N VAL A 293 -11.24 18.59 13.31
CA VAL A 293 -9.77 18.58 13.16
C VAL A 293 -9.24 17.31 13.83
N ALA A 294 -8.58 16.46 13.05
CA ALA A 294 -8.05 15.21 13.56
C ALA A 294 -6.81 15.46 14.44
N GLU A 295 -7.02 15.47 15.76
CA GLU A 295 -5.94 15.42 16.74
C GLU A 295 -5.69 13.98 17.19
N PRO A 296 -4.43 13.50 17.23
CA PRO A 296 -4.09 12.14 17.67
C PRO A 296 -4.14 12.03 19.21
N ARG A 297 -5.23 12.48 19.81
CA ARG A 297 -5.49 12.42 21.26
C ARG A 297 -6.75 11.59 21.49
N LEU A 298 -6.74 10.78 22.55
CA LEU A 298 -7.85 9.85 22.81
C LEU A 298 -9.20 10.56 22.95
N GLY A 299 -9.27 11.68 23.67
CA GLY A 299 -10.52 12.43 23.89
C GLY A 299 -11.22 12.86 22.59
N PRO A 300 -10.55 13.63 21.70
CA PRO A 300 -11.08 13.98 20.38
C PRO A 300 -11.48 12.75 19.54
N LEU A 301 -10.69 11.68 19.57
CA LEU A 301 -11.02 10.44 18.85
C LEU A 301 -12.30 9.79 19.40
N LEU A 302 -12.48 9.75 20.73
CA LEU A 302 -13.73 9.24 21.34
C LEU A 302 -14.95 10.03 20.88
N LEU A 303 -14.82 11.36 20.76
CA LEU A 303 -15.89 12.22 20.25
C LEU A 303 -16.18 11.93 18.78
N LEU A 304 -15.15 11.79 17.94
CA LEU A 304 -15.27 11.40 16.53
C LEU A 304 -16.07 10.10 16.39
N TYR A 305 -15.67 9.05 17.11
CA TYR A 305 -16.37 7.77 17.06
C TYR A 305 -17.80 7.87 17.63
N ALA A 306 -18.04 8.69 18.66
CA ALA A 306 -19.39 8.94 19.17
C ALA A 306 -20.31 9.62 18.14
N CYS A 307 -19.79 10.59 17.36
CA CYS A 307 -20.51 11.17 16.23
C CYS A 307 -20.87 10.11 15.18
N VAL A 308 -19.91 9.25 14.84
CA VAL A 308 -20.13 8.12 13.91
C VAL A 308 -21.18 7.15 14.47
N GLU A 309 -21.22 6.89 15.79
CA GLU A 309 -22.24 6.07 16.49
C GLU A 309 -23.60 6.76 16.66
N LEU A 310 -23.67 8.08 16.51
CA LEU A 310 -24.93 8.83 16.46
C LEU A 310 -25.47 9.04 15.03
N GLY A 311 -24.67 8.73 14.00
CA GLY A 311 -25.10 8.72 12.60
C GLY A 311 -24.75 10.00 11.88
N TRP A 312 -23.85 10.76 12.47
CA TRP A 312 -23.44 12.04 11.95
C TRP A 312 -22.44 11.83 10.84
N THR A 313 -22.59 12.62 9.78
CA THR A 313 -21.55 12.74 8.77
C THR A 313 -20.44 13.58 9.35
N VAL A 314 -19.22 13.04 9.43
CA VAL A 314 -18.06 13.76 9.91
C VAL A 314 -17.18 14.15 8.74
N LEU A 315 -16.78 15.42 8.70
CA LEU A 315 -15.97 16.00 7.64
C LEU A 315 -14.61 16.38 8.23
N PRO A 316 -13.52 15.71 7.84
CA PRO A 316 -12.20 16.03 8.36
C PRO A 316 -11.76 17.40 7.84
N LEU A 317 -11.30 18.26 8.75
CA LEU A 317 -10.63 19.50 8.43
C LEU A 317 -9.12 19.30 8.51
N HIS A 318 -8.42 19.79 7.50
CA HIS A 318 -6.97 19.86 7.56
C HIS A 318 -6.58 20.88 8.67
N PRO A 319 -5.60 20.59 9.55
CA PRO A 319 -5.26 21.48 10.67
C PRO A 319 -4.78 22.89 10.25
N ARG A 320 -4.44 23.07 8.97
CA ARG A 320 -4.02 24.34 8.37
C ARG A 320 -5.11 24.99 7.48
N ALA A 321 -6.34 24.48 7.53
CA ALA A 321 -7.49 25.05 6.82
C ALA A 321 -8.12 26.20 7.61
#